data_AF-A0A846SZ56-F1
#
_entry.id   AF-A0A846SZ56-F1
#
_cell.length_a   1.000
_cell.length_b   1.000
_cell.length_c   1.000
_cell.angle_alpha   90.00
_cell.angle_beta   90.00
_cell.angle_gamma   90.00
#
_symmetry.space_group_name_H-M   'P 1'
#
loop_
_entity.id
_entity.type
_entity.pdbx_description
1 polymer ?
#
loop_
_entity_poly.entity_id
_entity_poly.type
_entity_poly.pdbx_seq_one_letter_code
_entity_poly.pdbx_strand_id
1 'polypeptide(L)'
;MLIMRESQMETFQQAALKHFEDRLLVHLQKFFPRHCASMGEAQTRAYIQYGVKRAKRYELLTERELYLYIGLMLMLGSHFDEDVQLPWVAATLADHGIPTPYDRIDQIHRLALDYLHRVSGQQDEHFKRALVRLRAAKLDVLFPPSERMTRDRMIEILVSLYPEKTAALGDVLLDKLIRKGAELAKAHQLTTAKGMAIYIGLMFILGSGFADDPQLPWAAAVLQPTGDMNPATRAMKLYEAALAQLEKCLA
;
A
#
# COMPACT_ATOMS: atom_id res chain seq x y z
N MET A 1 50.73 -1.56 0.56
CA MET A 1 49.49 -2.29 0.19
C MET A 1 48.64 -2.38 1.45
N LEU A 2 47.47 -1.74 1.47
CA LEU A 2 46.61 -1.65 2.65
C LEU A 2 45.75 -2.92 2.72
N ILE A 3 46.04 -3.84 3.63
CA ILE A 3 45.26 -5.06 3.84
C ILE A 3 44.13 -4.71 4.83
N MET A 4 42.92 -4.46 4.33
CA MET A 4 41.75 -4.25 5.17
C MET A 4 41.26 -5.59 5.73
N ARG A 5 41.09 -5.67 7.06
CA ARG A 5 40.53 -6.84 7.73
C ARG A 5 39.00 -6.86 7.55
N GLU A 6 38.39 -8.04 7.54
CA GLU A 6 36.92 -8.19 7.38
C GLU A 6 36.13 -7.34 8.39
N SER A 7 36.55 -7.32 9.65
CA SER A 7 35.93 -6.49 10.69
C SER A 7 36.01 -4.99 10.43
N GLN A 8 37.06 -4.51 9.74
CA GLN A 8 37.19 -3.11 9.34
C GLN A 8 36.25 -2.82 8.17
N MET A 9 36.15 -3.73 7.20
CA MET A 9 35.21 -3.61 6.07
C MET A 9 33.75 -3.55 6.54
N GLU A 10 33.37 -4.41 7.49
CA GLU A 10 32.04 -4.39 8.09
C GLU A 10 31.73 -3.06 8.79
N THR A 11 32.70 -2.51 9.53
CA THR A 11 32.55 -1.21 10.19
C THR A 11 32.33 -0.08 9.17
N PHE A 12 33.09 -0.08 8.07
CA PHE A 12 32.91 0.90 6.99
C PHE A 12 31.55 0.74 6.29
N GLN A 13 31.11 -0.49 6.01
CA GLN A 13 29.81 -0.76 5.40
C GLN A 13 28.66 -0.28 6.29
N GLN A 14 28.74 -0.52 7.60
CA GLN A 14 27.74 -0.04 8.56
C GLN A 14 27.70 1.49 8.62
N ALA A 15 28.86 2.16 8.64
CA ALA A 15 28.93 3.62 8.65
C ALA A 15 28.37 4.22 7.34
N ALA A 16 28.72 3.63 6.18
CA ALA A 16 28.21 4.06 4.88
C ALA A 16 26.69 3.88 4.77
N LEU A 17 26.16 2.73 5.21
CA LEU A 17 24.72 2.46 5.24
C LEU A 17 23.99 3.47 6.14
N LYS A 18 24.51 3.73 7.34
CA LYS A 18 23.92 4.71 8.27
C LYS A 18 23.88 6.11 7.66
N HIS A 19 24.97 6.55 7.04
CA HIS A 19 25.01 7.85 6.35
C HIS A 19 24.05 7.94 5.17
N PHE A 20 23.87 6.84 4.43
CA PHE A 20 22.85 6.77 3.39
C PHE A 20 21.43 6.88 3.99
N GLU A 21 21.12 6.13 5.04
CA GLU A 21 19.83 6.20 5.73
C GLU A 21 19.54 7.62 6.25
N ASP A 22 20.55 8.32 6.78
CA ASP A 22 20.43 9.72 7.21
C ASP A 22 20.07 10.66 6.05
N ARG A 23 20.75 10.53 4.90
CA ARG A 23 20.44 11.34 3.70
C ARG A 23 19.06 11.03 3.15
N LEU A 24 18.66 9.76 3.16
CA LEU A 24 17.34 9.34 2.69
C LEU A 24 16.24 9.83 3.62
N LEU A 25 16.44 9.79 4.94
CA LEU A 25 15.53 10.37 5.91
C LEU A 25 15.30 11.87 5.65
N VAL A 26 16.37 12.65 5.46
CA VAL A 26 16.27 14.09 5.15
C VAL A 26 15.48 14.33 3.86
N HIS A 27 15.71 13.51 2.83
CA HIS A 27 14.95 13.60 1.59
C HIS A 27 13.46 13.28 1.79
N LEU A 28 13.14 12.21 2.53
CA LEU A 28 11.74 11.87 2.82
C LEU A 28 11.05 12.95 3.66
N GLN A 29 11.74 13.56 4.61
CA GLN A 29 11.20 14.69 5.38
C GLN A 29 10.93 15.92 4.49
N LYS A 30 11.75 16.13 3.45
CA LYS A 30 11.57 17.23 2.49
C LYS A 30 10.39 16.99 1.53
N PHE A 31 10.30 15.79 0.94
CA PHE A 31 9.35 15.50 -0.14
C PHE A 31 8.06 14.81 0.33
N PHE A 32 8.10 14.13 1.48
CA PHE A 32 6.95 13.45 2.09
C PHE A 32 6.78 13.86 3.58
N PRO A 33 6.73 15.16 3.89
CA PRO A 33 6.72 15.66 5.27
C PRO A 33 5.56 15.10 6.09
N ARG A 34 4.37 14.97 5.49
CA ARG A 34 3.17 14.45 6.16
C ARG A 34 3.34 12.97 6.57
N HIS A 35 3.91 12.14 5.69
CA HIS A 35 4.18 10.73 6.00
C HIS A 35 5.20 10.59 7.13
N CYS A 36 6.31 11.35 7.04
CA CYS A 36 7.35 11.34 8.07
C CYS A 36 6.83 11.85 9.42
N ALA A 37 6.00 12.90 9.42
CA ALA A 37 5.38 13.43 10.63
C ALA A 37 4.42 12.42 11.28
N SER A 38 3.64 11.70 10.46
CA SER A 38 2.71 10.67 10.97
C SER A 38 3.42 9.44 11.54
N MET A 39 4.54 9.03 10.96
CA MET A 39 5.31 7.87 11.43
C MET A 39 6.24 8.24 12.60
N GLY A 40 6.78 9.46 12.61
CA GLY A 40 7.90 9.84 13.46
C GLY A 40 9.23 9.30 12.93
N GLU A 41 10.35 9.82 13.45
CA GLU A 41 11.68 9.52 12.92
C GLU A 41 12.05 8.03 13.04
N ALA A 42 11.88 7.44 14.22
CA ALA A 42 12.29 6.05 14.48
C ALA A 42 11.57 5.07 13.53
N GLN A 43 10.26 5.24 13.34
CA GLN A 43 9.48 4.42 12.41
C GLN A 43 9.85 4.73 10.95
N THR A 44 10.15 5.99 10.60
CA THR A 44 10.62 6.35 9.25
C THR A 44 11.94 5.66 8.92
N ARG A 45 12.86 5.54 9.88
CA ARG A 45 14.12 4.78 9.72
C ARG A 45 13.87 3.29 9.54
N ALA A 46 13.01 2.69 10.37
CA ALA A 46 12.62 1.29 10.21
C ALA A 46 11.96 1.04 8.83
N TYR A 47 11.16 1.99 8.35
CA TYR A 47 10.54 1.96 7.03
C TYR A 47 11.58 2.02 5.89
N ILE A 48 12.59 2.89 6.01
CA ILE A 48 13.72 2.94 5.06
C ILE A 48 14.43 1.58 5.00
N GLN A 49 14.77 1.01 6.15
CA GLN A 49 15.45 -0.29 6.24
C GLN A 49 14.61 -1.42 5.61
N TYR A 50 13.31 -1.40 5.87
CA TYR A 50 12.35 -2.29 5.24
C TYR A 50 12.36 -2.15 3.70
N GLY A 51 12.33 -0.92 3.19
CA GLY A 51 12.39 -0.64 1.76
C GLY A 51 13.69 -1.06 1.10
N VAL A 52 14.84 -0.78 1.71
CA VAL A 52 16.16 -1.24 1.24
C VAL A 52 16.22 -2.76 1.15
N LYS A 53 15.70 -3.47 2.15
CA LYS A 53 15.65 -4.95 2.14
C LYS A 53 14.79 -5.48 0.99
N ARG A 54 13.66 -4.84 0.67
CA ARG A 54 12.81 -5.22 -0.46
C ARG A 54 13.47 -4.92 -1.80
N ALA A 55 14.02 -3.72 -1.97
CA ALA A 55 14.66 -3.27 -3.20
C ALA A 55 15.79 -4.21 -3.67
N LYS A 56 16.53 -4.80 -2.74
CA LYS A 56 17.57 -5.82 -3.02
C LYS A 56 17.06 -7.04 -3.79
N ARG A 57 15.78 -7.41 -3.67
CA ARG A 57 15.17 -8.52 -4.42
C ARG A 57 15.13 -8.26 -5.93
N TYR A 58 15.22 -6.99 -6.32
CA TYR A 58 15.19 -6.51 -7.69
C TYR A 58 16.54 -5.92 -8.13
N GLU A 59 17.61 -6.24 -7.39
CA GLU A 59 18.98 -5.77 -7.70
C GLU A 59 19.13 -4.24 -7.73
N LEU A 60 18.25 -3.53 -7.01
CA LEU A 60 18.32 -2.09 -6.81
C LEU A 60 19.30 -1.79 -5.67
N LEU A 61 20.49 -1.29 -6.02
CA LEU A 61 21.64 -1.21 -5.11
C LEU A 61 22.21 0.22 -4.96
N THR A 62 21.94 1.10 -5.93
CA THR A 62 22.41 2.47 -5.90
C THR A 62 21.47 3.36 -5.09
N GLU A 63 21.99 4.47 -4.55
CA GLU A 63 21.16 5.40 -3.78
C GLU A 63 19.97 5.91 -4.60
N ARG A 64 20.19 6.27 -5.87
CA ARG A 64 19.15 6.80 -6.76
C ARG A 64 18.00 5.80 -6.97
N GLU A 65 18.31 4.52 -7.14
CA GLU A 65 17.31 3.46 -7.26
C GLU A 65 16.52 3.30 -5.96
N LEU A 66 17.20 3.36 -4.81
CA LEU A 66 16.57 3.25 -3.49
C LEU A 66 15.67 4.46 -3.19
N TYR A 67 16.07 5.67 -3.57
CA TYR A 67 15.22 6.87 -3.49
C TYR A 67 13.92 6.67 -4.27
N LEU A 68 14.00 6.20 -5.52
CA LEU A 68 12.82 5.94 -6.36
C LEU A 68 11.94 4.83 -5.79
N TYR A 69 12.54 3.70 -5.41
CA TYR A 69 11.80 2.56 -4.88
C TYR A 69 11.04 2.91 -3.59
N ILE A 70 11.70 3.58 -2.65
CA ILE A 70 11.09 3.95 -1.36
C ILE A 70 10.06 5.07 -1.54
N GLY A 71 10.29 6.00 -2.47
CA GLY A 71 9.28 6.97 -2.89
C GLY A 71 8.03 6.29 -3.45
N LEU A 72 8.20 5.29 -4.32
CA LEU A 72 7.09 4.50 -4.86
C LEU A 72 6.31 3.74 -3.78
N MET A 73 7.01 3.18 -2.80
CA MET A 73 6.34 2.54 -1.66
C MET A 73 5.45 3.53 -0.89
N LEU A 74 5.89 4.78 -0.70
CA LEU A 74 5.07 5.79 -0.03
C LEU A 74 3.84 6.19 -0.87
N MET A 75 3.96 6.18 -2.19
CA MET A 75 2.91 6.64 -3.10
C MET A 75 1.89 5.57 -3.44
N LEU A 76 2.32 4.30 -3.53
CA LEU A 76 1.51 3.18 -4.02
C LEU A 76 1.25 2.12 -2.96
N GLY A 77 1.82 2.26 -1.77
CA GLY A 77 1.81 1.25 -0.70
C GLY A 77 3.10 0.41 -0.67
N SER A 78 3.45 -0.10 0.50
CA SER A 78 4.74 -0.76 0.74
C SER A 78 4.94 -2.08 -0.01
N HIS A 79 3.83 -2.65 -0.49
CA HIS A 79 3.75 -3.89 -1.24
C HIS A 79 3.32 -3.68 -2.70
N PHE A 80 3.54 -2.48 -3.26
CA PHE A 80 3.12 -2.12 -4.62
C PHE A 80 3.67 -3.07 -5.70
N ASP A 81 4.83 -3.67 -5.46
CA ASP A 81 5.51 -4.64 -6.32
C ASP A 81 4.79 -5.99 -6.41
N GLU A 82 3.91 -6.28 -5.45
CA GLU A 82 3.10 -7.51 -5.37
C GLU A 82 1.59 -7.19 -5.48
N ASP A 83 1.22 -5.94 -5.79
CA ASP A 83 -0.16 -5.51 -5.78
C ASP A 83 -0.94 -6.02 -7.00
N VAL A 84 -2.03 -6.73 -6.75
CA VAL A 84 -2.92 -7.25 -7.78
C VAL A 84 -3.56 -6.15 -8.63
N GLN A 85 -3.65 -4.93 -8.08
CA GLN A 85 -4.15 -3.73 -8.75
C GLN A 85 -3.11 -3.09 -9.68
N LEU A 86 -1.83 -3.42 -9.51
CA LEU A 86 -0.70 -2.81 -10.24
C LEU A 86 0.12 -3.88 -10.97
N PRO A 87 -0.48 -4.74 -11.80
CA PRO A 87 0.24 -5.85 -12.46
C PRO A 87 1.37 -5.35 -13.39
N TRP A 88 1.27 -4.11 -13.88
CA TRP A 88 2.31 -3.47 -14.68
C TRP A 88 3.60 -3.23 -13.91
N VAL A 89 3.56 -3.09 -12.57
CA VAL A 89 4.76 -2.95 -11.73
C VAL A 89 5.56 -4.24 -11.77
N ALA A 90 4.95 -5.36 -11.37
CA ALA A 90 5.60 -6.66 -11.37
C ALA A 90 6.09 -7.05 -12.77
N ALA A 91 5.30 -6.76 -13.81
CA ALA A 91 5.70 -6.99 -15.20
C ALA A 91 6.94 -6.17 -15.59
N THR A 92 7.00 -4.89 -15.21
CA THR A 92 8.14 -4.01 -15.53
C THR A 92 9.40 -4.41 -14.75
N LEU A 93 9.26 -4.82 -13.48
CA LEU A 93 10.38 -5.34 -12.68
C LEU A 93 10.98 -6.63 -13.27
N ALA A 94 10.14 -7.47 -13.89
CA ALA A 94 10.53 -8.72 -14.52
C ALA A 94 10.91 -8.59 -16.01
N ASP A 95 10.85 -7.39 -16.59
CA ASP A 95 11.09 -7.17 -18.02
C ASP A 95 12.59 -7.16 -18.33
N HIS A 96 13.07 -8.25 -18.93
CA HIS A 96 14.46 -8.42 -19.34
C HIS A 96 14.80 -7.63 -20.62
N GLY A 97 13.81 -7.10 -21.33
CA GLY A 97 14.00 -6.16 -22.43
C GLY A 97 14.42 -4.77 -21.95
N ILE A 98 14.20 -4.45 -20.67
CA ILE A 98 14.70 -3.22 -20.05
C ILE A 98 16.11 -3.49 -19.50
N PRO A 99 17.16 -2.78 -19.98
CA PRO A 99 18.55 -3.21 -19.78
C PRO A 99 19.05 -3.16 -18.34
N THR A 100 18.60 -2.18 -17.54
CA THR A 100 19.14 -1.97 -16.19
C THR A 100 18.04 -1.94 -15.12
N PRO A 101 18.34 -2.32 -13.87
CA PRO A 101 17.43 -2.14 -12.74
C PRO A 101 16.97 -0.69 -12.57
N TYR A 102 17.88 0.28 -12.78
CA TYR A 102 17.55 1.70 -12.80
C TYR A 102 16.47 2.05 -13.82
N ASP A 103 16.61 1.60 -15.07
CA ASP A 103 15.63 1.91 -16.13
C ASP A 103 14.25 1.33 -15.82
N ARG A 104 14.19 0.13 -15.21
CA ARG A 104 12.93 -0.48 -14.75
C ARG A 104 12.24 0.36 -13.70
N ILE A 105 12.96 0.77 -12.65
CA ILE A 105 12.36 1.55 -11.56
C ILE A 105 12.01 2.98 -11.97
N ASP A 106 12.80 3.59 -12.86
CA ASP A 106 12.49 4.90 -13.47
C ASP A 106 11.21 4.83 -14.32
N GLN A 107 11.06 3.78 -15.13
CA GLN A 107 9.85 3.55 -15.90
C GLN A 107 8.63 3.33 -15.00
N ILE A 108 8.76 2.52 -13.94
CA ILE A 108 7.70 2.33 -12.96
C ILE A 108 7.32 3.67 -12.31
N HIS A 109 8.30 4.49 -11.96
CA HIS A 109 8.05 5.80 -11.38
C HIS A 109 7.25 6.72 -12.31
N ARG A 110 7.59 6.77 -13.60
CA ARG A 110 6.81 7.54 -14.60
C ARG A 110 5.39 7.00 -14.75
N LEU A 111 5.23 5.69 -14.90
CA LEU A 111 3.92 5.04 -15.00
C LEU A 111 3.07 5.27 -13.74
N ALA A 112 3.69 5.28 -12.55
CA ALA A 112 3.02 5.56 -11.29
C ALA A 112 2.46 6.98 -11.24
N LEU A 113 3.23 7.98 -11.68
CA LEU A 113 2.76 9.37 -11.75
C LEU A 113 1.56 9.51 -12.69
N ASP A 114 1.63 8.90 -13.88
CA ASP A 114 0.53 8.93 -14.84
C ASP A 114 -0.72 8.21 -14.31
N TYR A 115 -0.53 7.05 -13.65
CA TYR A 115 -1.60 6.30 -13.03
C TYR A 115 -2.27 7.08 -11.90
N LEU A 116 -1.48 7.64 -10.97
CA LEU A 116 -2.00 8.42 -9.85
C LEU A 116 -2.70 9.69 -10.33
N HIS A 117 -2.17 10.37 -11.34
CA HIS A 117 -2.85 11.52 -11.94
C HIS A 117 -4.23 11.13 -12.50
N ARG A 118 -4.32 10.00 -13.21
CA ARG A 118 -5.58 9.50 -13.77
C ARG A 118 -6.59 9.09 -12.70
N VAL A 119 -6.12 8.44 -11.64
CA VAL A 119 -6.99 7.86 -10.60
C VAL A 119 -7.38 8.90 -9.55
N SER A 120 -6.42 9.66 -9.05
CA SER A 120 -6.63 10.65 -7.97
C SER A 120 -7.07 12.02 -8.49
N GLY A 121 -6.78 12.36 -9.74
CA GLY A 121 -7.15 13.63 -10.36
C GLY A 121 -6.21 14.76 -9.96
N GLN A 122 -6.53 15.99 -10.40
CA GLN A 122 -5.72 17.15 -10.02
C GLN A 122 -5.88 17.42 -8.52
N GLN A 123 -4.75 17.55 -7.80
CA GLN A 123 -4.74 17.78 -6.34
C GLN A 123 -5.57 16.76 -5.53
N ASP A 124 -5.59 15.51 -5.99
CA ASP A 124 -6.26 14.37 -5.35
C ASP A 124 -7.79 14.50 -5.22
N GLU A 125 -8.43 15.26 -6.12
CA GLU A 125 -9.87 15.52 -6.05
C GLU A 125 -10.75 14.25 -6.12
N HIS A 126 -10.41 13.27 -6.96
CA HIS A 126 -11.17 12.02 -7.10
C HIS A 126 -11.01 11.17 -5.83
N PHE A 127 -9.80 11.11 -5.29
CA PHE A 127 -9.52 10.42 -4.04
C PHE A 127 -10.30 11.03 -2.87
N LYS A 128 -10.29 12.37 -2.74
CA LYS A 128 -11.08 13.07 -1.71
C LYS A 128 -12.58 12.81 -1.85
N ARG A 129 -13.12 12.81 -3.08
CA ARG A 129 -14.52 12.44 -3.33
C ARG A 129 -14.82 11.00 -2.93
N ALA A 130 -13.93 10.06 -3.21
CA ALA A 130 -14.07 8.67 -2.79
C ALA A 130 -14.11 8.54 -1.26
N LEU A 131 -13.28 9.30 -0.53
CA LEU A 131 -13.31 9.32 0.94
C LEU A 131 -14.62 9.91 1.50
N VAL A 132 -15.15 10.96 0.88
CA VAL A 132 -16.47 11.52 1.25
C VAL A 132 -17.58 10.49 1.03
N ARG A 133 -17.56 9.76 -0.08
CA ARG A 133 -18.51 8.67 -0.36
C ARG A 133 -18.36 7.51 0.63
N LEU A 134 -17.12 7.13 0.97
CA LEU A 134 -16.84 6.12 2.00
C LEU A 134 -17.46 6.52 3.34
N ARG A 135 -17.26 7.77 3.77
CA ARG A 135 -17.81 8.30 5.02
C ARG A 135 -19.34 8.31 5.01
N ALA A 136 -19.95 8.65 3.87
CA ALA A 136 -21.40 8.64 3.70
C ALA A 136 -21.98 7.23 3.56
N ALA A 137 -21.15 6.22 3.32
CA ALA A 137 -21.58 4.85 3.11
C ALA A 137 -22.17 4.27 4.40
N LYS A 138 -23.46 3.97 4.38
CA LYS A 138 -24.13 3.23 5.44
C LYS A 138 -23.92 1.75 5.19
N LEU A 139 -22.92 1.15 5.83
CA LEU A 139 -22.58 -0.26 5.61
C LEU A 139 -23.75 -1.22 5.82
N ASP A 140 -24.64 -0.93 6.77
CA ASP A 140 -25.84 -1.76 7.02
C ASP A 140 -26.87 -1.66 5.88
N VAL A 141 -26.86 -0.57 5.11
CA VAL A 141 -27.68 -0.40 3.91
C VAL A 141 -27.03 -1.07 2.70
N LEU A 142 -25.70 -0.98 2.59
CA LEU A 142 -24.95 -1.61 1.50
C LEU A 142 -24.92 -3.14 1.62
N PHE A 143 -24.87 -3.65 2.86
CA PHE A 143 -24.78 -5.07 3.24
C PHE A 143 -25.74 -5.40 4.39
N PRO A 144 -27.04 -5.58 4.10
CA PRO A 144 -27.97 -6.06 5.10
C PRO A 144 -27.61 -7.50 5.54
N PRO A 145 -28.00 -7.94 6.75
CA PRO A 145 -27.57 -9.24 7.30
C PRO A 145 -27.91 -10.47 6.43
N SER A 146 -28.97 -10.38 5.62
CA SER A 146 -29.42 -11.45 4.72
C SER A 146 -28.66 -11.50 3.39
N GLU A 147 -27.88 -10.47 3.07
CA GLU A 147 -27.21 -10.33 1.78
C GLU A 147 -25.99 -11.23 1.68
N ARG A 148 -25.82 -11.88 0.53
CA ARG A 148 -24.59 -12.61 0.22
C ARG A 148 -23.59 -11.67 -0.42
N MET A 149 -22.31 -11.85 -0.11
CA MET A 149 -21.26 -11.17 -0.85
C MET A 149 -21.12 -11.82 -2.23
N THR A 150 -21.58 -11.13 -3.28
CA THR A 150 -21.41 -11.55 -4.67
C THR A 150 -20.42 -10.63 -5.39
N ARG A 151 -19.84 -11.14 -6.49
CA ARG A 151 -18.93 -10.38 -7.35
C ARG A 151 -19.59 -9.09 -7.85
N ASP A 152 -20.75 -9.20 -8.47
CA ASP A 152 -21.39 -8.05 -9.13
C ASP A 152 -21.81 -7.00 -8.11
N ARG A 153 -22.30 -7.43 -6.94
CA ARG A 153 -22.61 -6.50 -5.84
C ARG A 153 -21.38 -5.76 -5.35
N MET A 154 -20.24 -6.45 -5.24
CA MET A 154 -19.00 -5.79 -4.85
C MET A 154 -18.55 -4.78 -5.91
N ILE A 155 -18.64 -5.11 -7.20
CA ILE A 155 -18.32 -4.17 -8.29
C ILE A 155 -19.20 -2.92 -8.24
N GLU A 156 -20.52 -3.06 -8.08
CA GLU A 156 -21.43 -1.92 -7.92
C GLU A 156 -20.98 -0.97 -6.81
N ILE A 157 -20.55 -1.53 -5.68
CA ILE A 157 -20.11 -0.76 -4.53
C ILE A 157 -18.79 -0.05 -4.82
N LEU A 158 -17.82 -0.75 -5.39
CA LEU A 158 -16.53 -0.15 -5.78
C LEU A 158 -16.72 0.97 -6.80
N VAL A 159 -17.60 0.80 -7.79
CA VAL A 159 -17.94 1.82 -8.80
C VAL A 159 -18.61 3.02 -8.15
N SER A 160 -19.57 2.79 -7.24
CA SER A 160 -20.24 3.88 -6.52
C SER A 160 -19.29 4.69 -5.64
N LEU A 161 -18.23 4.03 -5.13
CA LEU A 161 -17.25 4.60 -4.23
C LEU A 161 -16.18 5.40 -4.98
N TYR A 162 -15.54 4.77 -5.96
CA TYR A 162 -14.37 5.33 -6.68
C TYR A 162 -14.40 4.98 -8.18
N PRO A 163 -15.30 5.60 -8.95
CA PRO A 163 -15.53 5.26 -10.35
C PRO A 163 -14.27 5.41 -11.21
N GLU A 164 -13.46 6.44 -10.96
CA GLU A 164 -12.22 6.71 -11.69
C GLU A 164 -11.20 5.57 -11.51
N LYS A 165 -11.03 5.07 -10.29
CA LYS A 165 -10.16 3.93 -10.01
C LYS A 165 -10.72 2.64 -10.60
N THR A 166 -12.03 2.41 -10.54
CA THR A 166 -12.64 1.22 -11.16
C THR A 166 -12.46 1.20 -12.67
N ALA A 167 -12.63 2.35 -13.33
CA ALA A 167 -12.40 2.49 -14.77
C ALA A 167 -10.93 2.25 -15.15
N ALA A 168 -9.99 2.72 -14.32
CA ALA A 168 -8.56 2.50 -14.54
C ALA A 168 -8.12 1.04 -14.38
N LEU A 169 -8.74 0.28 -13.46
CA LEU A 169 -8.45 -1.13 -13.24
C LEU A 169 -9.10 -2.04 -14.31
N GLY A 170 -10.34 -1.73 -14.71
CA GLY A 170 -11.16 -2.57 -15.57
C GLY A 170 -11.58 -3.90 -14.92
N ASP A 171 -12.49 -4.60 -15.58
CA ASP A 171 -13.18 -5.77 -15.01
C ASP A 171 -12.23 -6.92 -14.62
N VAL A 172 -11.20 -7.16 -15.42
CA VAL A 172 -10.26 -8.26 -15.19
C VAL A 172 -9.48 -8.06 -13.88
N LEU A 173 -9.03 -6.84 -13.58
CA LEU A 173 -8.28 -6.57 -12.34
C LEU A 173 -9.22 -6.44 -11.14
N LEU A 174 -10.42 -5.88 -11.33
CA LEU A 174 -11.45 -5.88 -10.29
C LEU A 174 -11.79 -7.30 -9.85
N ASP A 175 -11.90 -8.24 -10.79
CA ASP A 175 -12.17 -9.65 -10.47
C ASP A 175 -11.07 -10.30 -9.67
N LYS A 176 -9.82 -10.08 -10.09
CA LYS A 176 -8.67 -10.60 -9.35
C LYS A 176 -8.60 -10.01 -7.95
N LEU A 177 -8.88 -8.71 -7.81
CA LEU A 177 -8.93 -8.02 -6.51
C LEU A 177 -10.03 -8.59 -5.60
N ILE A 178 -11.25 -8.75 -6.11
CA ILE A 178 -12.39 -9.27 -5.34
C ILE A 178 -12.12 -10.71 -4.88
N ARG A 179 -11.59 -11.56 -5.77
CA ARG A 179 -11.24 -12.95 -5.44
C ARG A 179 -10.14 -13.01 -4.36
N LYS A 180 -9.01 -12.32 -4.59
CA LYS A 180 -7.88 -12.28 -3.64
C LYS A 180 -8.33 -11.70 -2.29
N GLY A 181 -9.15 -10.65 -2.30
CA GLY A 181 -9.65 -10.04 -1.07
C GLY A 181 -10.62 -10.91 -0.30
N ALA A 182 -11.47 -11.69 -0.97
CA ALA A 182 -12.31 -12.67 -0.30
C ALA A 182 -11.50 -13.81 0.34
N GLU A 183 -10.41 -14.25 -0.31
CA GLU A 183 -9.48 -15.24 0.24
C GLU A 183 -8.75 -14.71 1.48
N LEU A 184 -8.18 -13.51 1.40
CA LEU A 184 -7.46 -12.87 2.51
C LEU A 184 -8.40 -12.51 3.68
N ALA A 185 -9.61 -12.01 3.39
CA ALA A 185 -10.62 -11.77 4.42
C ALA A 185 -10.92 -13.04 5.22
N LYS A 186 -11.08 -14.18 4.54
CA LYS A 186 -11.28 -15.49 5.21
C LYS A 186 -10.07 -15.89 6.04
N ALA A 187 -8.84 -15.67 5.55
CA ALA A 187 -7.62 -15.93 6.31
C ALA A 187 -7.56 -15.12 7.62
N HIS A 188 -8.09 -13.89 7.62
CA HIS A 188 -8.28 -13.07 8.82
C HIS A 188 -9.58 -13.36 9.60
N GLN A 189 -10.27 -14.45 9.26
CA GLN A 189 -11.53 -14.90 9.84
C GLN A 189 -12.71 -13.93 9.66
N LEU A 190 -12.64 -13.01 8.69
CA LEU A 190 -13.72 -12.10 8.32
C LEU A 190 -14.66 -12.81 7.33
N THR A 191 -15.48 -13.72 7.84
CA THR A 191 -16.30 -14.64 7.02
C THR A 191 -17.71 -14.14 6.72
N THR A 192 -18.14 -13.02 7.32
CA THR A 192 -19.45 -12.41 7.01
C THR A 192 -19.38 -11.64 5.70
N ALA A 193 -20.52 -11.50 4.99
CA ALA A 193 -20.58 -10.73 3.76
C ALA A 193 -20.06 -9.29 3.96
N LYS A 194 -20.51 -8.64 5.04
CA LYS A 194 -20.05 -7.30 5.45
C LYS A 194 -18.55 -7.27 5.76
N GLY A 195 -18.02 -8.26 6.46
CA GLY A 195 -16.59 -8.34 6.79
C GLY A 195 -15.72 -8.49 5.55
N MET A 196 -16.12 -9.36 4.61
CA MET A 196 -15.44 -9.48 3.32
C MET A 196 -15.51 -8.17 2.52
N ALA A 197 -16.66 -7.50 2.51
CA ALA A 197 -16.82 -6.22 1.83
C ALA A 197 -15.86 -5.16 2.31
N ILE A 198 -15.78 -5.00 3.63
CA ILE A 198 -14.90 -4.03 4.29
C ILE A 198 -13.46 -4.33 3.89
N TYR A 199 -13.03 -5.59 4.00
CA TYR A 199 -11.67 -5.97 3.67
C TYR A 199 -11.33 -5.71 2.19
N ILE A 200 -12.21 -6.10 1.25
CA ILE A 200 -12.01 -5.85 -0.19
C ILE A 200 -11.99 -4.35 -0.48
N GLY A 201 -12.90 -3.57 0.11
CA GLY A 201 -12.94 -2.12 -0.04
C GLY A 201 -11.67 -1.44 0.48
N LEU A 202 -11.12 -1.91 1.60
CA LEU A 202 -9.86 -1.41 2.14
C LEU A 202 -8.67 -1.81 1.26
N MET A 203 -8.61 -3.04 0.75
CA MET A 203 -7.59 -3.41 -0.25
C MET A 203 -7.68 -2.53 -1.49
N PHE A 204 -8.89 -2.23 -1.95
CA PHE A 204 -9.12 -1.38 -3.09
C PHE A 204 -8.67 0.06 -2.85
N ILE A 205 -8.80 0.61 -1.64
CA ILE A 205 -8.37 1.99 -1.35
C ILE A 205 -6.88 2.05 -1.01
N LEU A 206 -6.40 1.17 -0.13
CA LEU A 206 -5.11 1.24 0.55
C LEU A 206 -4.03 0.34 -0.07
N GLY A 207 -4.38 -0.47 -1.07
CA GLY A 207 -3.48 -1.45 -1.67
C GLY A 207 -3.69 -2.87 -1.13
N SER A 208 -3.35 -3.87 -1.91
CA SER A 208 -3.65 -5.28 -1.58
C SER A 208 -2.81 -5.84 -0.42
N GLY A 209 -1.71 -5.16 -0.06
CA GLY A 209 -0.86 -5.50 1.08
C GLY A 209 -1.13 -4.66 2.34
N PHE A 210 -2.24 -3.91 2.42
CA PHE A 210 -2.50 -2.97 3.51
C PHE A 210 -2.48 -3.60 4.91
N ALA A 211 -2.87 -4.88 5.01
CA ALA A 211 -2.97 -5.61 6.26
C ALA A 211 -1.62 -5.75 6.98
N ASP A 212 -0.52 -5.83 6.21
CA ASP A 212 0.85 -5.98 6.69
C ASP A 212 1.71 -4.76 6.35
N ASP A 213 1.10 -3.65 5.92
CA ASP A 213 1.82 -2.48 5.47
C ASP A 213 2.42 -1.71 6.67
N PRO A 214 3.76 -1.50 6.74
CA PRO A 214 4.38 -0.75 7.82
C PRO A 214 3.92 0.72 7.91
N GLN A 215 3.32 1.27 6.86
CA GLN A 215 2.68 2.60 6.88
C GLN A 215 1.32 2.57 7.58
N LEU A 216 0.71 1.40 7.75
CA LEU A 216 -0.63 1.19 8.29
C LEU A 216 -0.60 0.23 9.50
N PRO A 217 0.19 0.51 10.56
CA PRO A 217 0.35 -0.42 11.68
C PRO A 217 -0.97 -0.70 12.43
N TRP A 218 -1.95 0.18 12.32
CA TRP A 218 -3.29 -0.01 12.86
C TRP A 218 -4.04 -1.18 12.20
N ALA A 219 -3.80 -1.44 10.90
CA ALA A 219 -4.50 -2.50 10.18
C ALA A 219 -4.08 -3.86 10.71
N ALA A 220 -2.76 -4.10 10.81
CA ALA A 220 -2.19 -5.29 11.41
C ALA A 220 -2.69 -5.48 12.86
N ALA A 221 -2.67 -4.42 13.67
CA ALA A 221 -3.09 -4.49 15.07
C ALA A 221 -4.57 -4.89 15.24
N VAL A 222 -5.46 -4.42 14.36
CA VAL A 222 -6.88 -4.79 14.40
C VAL A 222 -7.14 -6.20 13.84
N LEU A 223 -6.37 -6.61 12.83
CA LEU A 223 -6.49 -7.92 12.19
C LEU A 223 -5.85 -9.05 12.98
N GLN A 224 -4.94 -8.74 13.92
CA GLN A 224 -4.38 -9.73 14.83
C GLN A 224 -5.50 -10.40 15.65
N PRO A 225 -5.56 -11.74 15.69
CA PRO A 225 -6.56 -12.44 16.47
C PRO A 225 -6.31 -12.21 17.97
N THR A 226 -7.04 -11.27 18.55
CA THR A 226 -7.05 -11.00 19.99
C THR A 226 -8.23 -11.74 20.61
N GLY A 227 -7.99 -12.96 21.12
CA GLY A 227 -8.97 -13.79 21.84
C GLY A 227 -10.25 -14.14 21.05
N ASP A 228 -11.31 -14.54 21.77
CA ASP A 228 -12.64 -14.93 21.26
C ASP A 228 -13.45 -13.80 20.59
N MET A 229 -12.79 -12.77 20.03
CA MET A 229 -13.48 -11.65 19.41
C MET A 229 -14.27 -12.11 18.19
N ASN A 230 -15.58 -11.88 18.23
CA ASN A 230 -16.50 -12.17 17.13
C ASN A 230 -16.01 -11.52 15.81
N PRO A 231 -15.94 -12.29 14.70
CA PRO A 231 -15.63 -11.79 13.36
C PRO A 231 -16.33 -10.50 12.94
N ALA A 232 -17.62 -10.35 13.26
CA ALA A 232 -18.39 -9.16 12.90
C ALA A 232 -17.89 -7.91 13.63
N THR A 233 -17.52 -8.04 14.90
CA THR A 233 -16.94 -6.95 15.70
C THR A 233 -15.56 -6.56 15.17
N ARG A 234 -14.74 -7.53 14.76
CA ARG A 234 -13.41 -7.27 14.17
C ARG A 234 -13.52 -6.48 12.86
N ALA A 235 -14.43 -6.87 11.97
CA ALA A 235 -14.70 -6.16 10.73
C ALA A 235 -15.08 -4.69 10.96
N MET A 236 -15.97 -4.43 11.93
CA MET A 236 -16.39 -3.06 12.26
C MET A 236 -15.25 -2.24 12.86
N LYS A 237 -14.46 -2.81 13.78
CA LYS A 237 -13.27 -2.13 14.30
C LYS A 237 -12.27 -1.78 13.20
N LEU A 238 -12.09 -2.65 12.21
CA LEU A 238 -11.22 -2.39 11.07
C LEU A 238 -11.73 -1.22 10.25
N TYR A 239 -13.03 -1.18 9.98
CA TYR A 239 -13.67 -0.09 9.26
C TYR A 239 -13.56 1.26 10.00
N GLU A 240 -13.86 1.28 11.30
CA GLU A 240 -13.77 2.48 12.12
C GLU A 240 -12.33 3.01 12.22
N ALA A 241 -11.36 2.11 12.41
CA ALA A 241 -9.94 2.47 12.41
C ALA A 241 -9.51 3.05 11.05
N ALA A 242 -9.97 2.44 9.95
CA ALA A 242 -9.69 2.94 8.61
C ALA A 242 -10.26 4.34 8.38
N LEU A 243 -11.53 4.57 8.75
CA LEU A 243 -12.17 5.88 8.64
C LEU A 243 -11.40 6.95 9.42
N ALA A 244 -11.05 6.67 10.68
CA ALA A 244 -10.31 7.61 11.52
C ALA A 244 -8.93 7.98 10.94
N GLN A 245 -8.28 7.09 10.20
CA GLN A 245 -7.00 7.36 9.55
C GLN A 245 -7.18 8.10 8.23
N LEU A 246 -8.16 7.69 7.41
CA LEU A 246 -8.46 8.32 6.13
C LEU A 246 -9.00 9.75 6.29
N GLU A 247 -9.68 10.06 7.40
CA GLU A 247 -10.10 11.43 7.73
C GLU A 247 -8.91 12.40 7.86
N LYS A 248 -7.75 11.92 8.32
CA LYS A 248 -6.54 12.75 8.40
C LYS A 248 -6.02 13.15 7.02
N CYS A 249 -6.39 12.41 5.97
CA CYS A 249 -6.05 12.75 4.58
C CYS A 249 -6.94 13.87 4.00
N LEU A 250 -8.10 14.14 4.62
CA LEU A 250 -9.01 15.23 4.24
C LEU A 250 -8.71 16.56 4.95
N ALA A 251 -7.90 16.53 6.01
CA ALA A 251 -7.46 17.70 6.77
C ALA A 251 -6.22 18.38 6.15
#